data_AF-A0A7L3F9B8-F1
#
_entry.id   AF-A0A7L3F9B8-F1
#
_cell.length_a   1.000
_cell.length_b   1.000
_cell.length_c   1.000
_cell.angle_alpha   90.00
_cell.angle_beta   90.00
_cell.angle_gamma   90.00
#
_symmetry.space_group_name_H-M   'P 1'
#
loop_
_entity.id
_entity.type
_entity.pdbx_description
1 polymer ?
#
loop_
_entity_poly.entity_id
_entity_poly.type
_entity_poly.pdbx_seq_one_letter_code
_entity_poly.pdbx_strand_id
1 'polypeptide(L)'
;GIHCFSCPHCGNVFRFFLEMLSMGIRIPRRGPLLDRRHTFPAVSQRHRRCDARECLCPGGREQAENQGPWQLLLCASCAAEGTHRLCSSLESTASWECSSCAGPATGKRQS
;
A
#
# COMPACT_ATOMS: atom_id res chain seq x y z
N GLY A 1 -7.61 13.19 16.14
CA GLY A 1 -7.42 14.49 16.84
C GLY A 1 -6.16 15.17 16.33
N ILE A 2 -5.94 16.45 16.64
CA ILE A 2 -4.85 17.31 16.09
C ILE A 2 -3.43 16.72 16.27
N HIS A 3 -3.26 15.76 17.18
CA HIS A 3 -2.03 14.96 17.37
C HIS A 3 -1.60 14.16 16.13
N CYS A 4 -2.48 14.06 15.14
CA CYS A 4 -2.32 13.37 13.87
C CYS A 4 -1.78 14.27 12.74
N PHE A 5 -1.65 15.57 12.99
CA PHE A 5 -1.37 16.57 11.98
C PHE A 5 -0.05 17.28 12.31
N SER A 6 1.06 16.59 12.03
CA SER A 6 2.42 17.04 12.30
C SER A 6 3.24 17.13 11.02
N CYS A 7 4.27 17.99 11.05
CA CYS A 7 5.26 18.03 9.97
C CYS A 7 5.95 16.65 9.85
N PRO A 8 5.96 16.01 8.66
CA PRO A 8 6.61 14.71 8.49
C PRO A 8 8.13 14.75 8.64
N HIS A 9 8.74 15.94 8.55
CA HIS A 9 10.20 16.12 8.64
C HIS A 9 10.69 16.33 10.08
N CYS A 10 9.95 17.04 10.92
CA CYS A 10 10.39 17.40 12.27
C CYS A 10 9.40 17.04 13.38
N GLY A 11 8.25 16.46 13.04
CA GLY A 11 7.20 16.10 13.99
C GLY A 11 6.48 17.30 14.62
N ASN A 12 6.83 18.54 14.26
CA ASN A 12 6.26 19.72 14.88
C ASN A 12 4.81 19.94 14.42
N VAL A 13 3.88 19.74 15.34
CA VAL A 13 2.43 19.92 15.14
C VAL A 13 2.06 21.40 15.01
N PHE A 14 2.61 22.25 15.87
CA PHE A 14 2.21 23.66 15.97
C PHE A 14 2.59 24.45 14.70
N ARG A 15 3.84 24.31 14.25
CA ARG A 15 4.33 24.99 13.05
C ARG A 15 3.58 24.51 11.80
N PHE A 16 3.39 23.19 11.67
CA PHE A 16 2.67 22.61 10.55
C PHE A 16 1.19 23.04 10.51
N PHE A 17 0.55 23.09 11.67
CA PHE A 17 -0.83 23.54 11.79
C PHE A 17 -1.00 25.01 11.38
N LEU A 18 -0.10 25.90 11.80
CA LEU A 18 -0.14 27.32 11.42
C LEU A 18 0.05 27.53 9.91
N GLU A 19 0.98 26.81 9.29
CA GLU A 19 1.19 26.84 7.83
C GLU A 19 -0.04 26.34 7.06
N MET A 20 -0.71 25.30 7.56
CA MET A 20 -1.90 24.77 6.89
C MET A 20 -3.10 25.72 7.06
N LEU A 21 -3.19 26.41 8.19
CA LEU A 21 -4.16 27.49 8.39
C LEU A 21 -3.88 28.70 7.47
N SER A 22 -2.63 29.11 7.28
CA SER A 22 -2.27 30.22 6.37
C SER A 22 -2.62 29.89 4.92
N MET A 23 -2.55 28.61 4.55
CA MET A 23 -3.00 28.09 3.24
C MET A 23 -4.53 27.91 3.14
N GLY A 24 -5.30 28.33 4.14
CA GLY A 24 -6.77 28.27 4.15
C GLY A 24 -7.36 26.92 4.53
N ILE A 25 -6.53 25.95 4.96
CA ILE A 25 -6.97 24.61 5.35
C ILE A 25 -7.34 24.62 6.84
N ARG A 26 -8.65 24.57 7.13
CA ARG A 26 -9.17 24.52 8.50
C ARG A 26 -9.44 23.09 8.93
N ILE A 27 -8.77 22.64 9.99
CA ILE A 27 -9.01 21.31 10.58
C ILE A 27 -10.03 21.43 11.71
N PRO A 28 -11.21 20.80 11.61
CA PRO A 28 -12.19 20.83 12.67
C PRO A 28 -11.64 20.17 13.94
N ARG A 29 -11.64 20.91 15.05
CA ARG A 29 -11.33 20.41 16.39
C ARG A 29 -12.46 19.49 16.89
N ARG A 30 -12.48 18.24 16.43
CA ARG A 30 -13.29 17.20 17.08
C ARG A 30 -12.51 16.60 18.26
N GLY A 31 -13.05 16.81 19.46
CA GLY A 31 -12.53 16.27 20.73
C GLY A 31 -12.59 14.74 20.80
N PRO A 32 -11.89 14.13 21.77
CA PRO A 32 -11.65 12.69 21.82
C PRO A 32 -12.91 11.96 22.32
N LEU A 33 -13.79 11.56 21.40
CA LEU A 33 -14.95 10.72 21.74
C LEU A 33 -15.21 9.64 20.69
N LEU A 34 -14.12 9.02 20.21
CA LEU A 34 -14.18 7.69 19.63
C LEU A 34 -12.91 6.93 20.02
N ASP A 35 -13.07 6.07 21.01
CA ASP A 35 -12.06 5.16 21.52
C ASP A 35 -11.51 4.26 20.40
N ARG A 36 -10.18 4.09 20.42
CA ARG A 36 -9.35 3.02 19.84
C ARG A 36 -9.64 2.53 18.41
N ARG A 37 -8.85 3.04 17.47
CA ARG A 37 -7.82 2.30 16.69
C ARG A 37 -7.37 3.13 15.47
N HIS A 38 -6.81 4.29 15.75
CA HIS A 38 -5.98 4.96 14.74
C HIS A 38 -4.56 5.05 15.29
N THR A 39 -3.97 3.88 15.58
CA THR A 39 -2.58 3.69 15.15
C THR A 39 -2.62 3.99 13.67
N PHE A 40 -2.12 5.16 13.27
CA PHE A 40 -1.68 5.31 11.90
C PHE A 40 -0.91 4.03 11.57
N PRO A 41 -1.25 3.30 10.51
CA PRO A 41 -0.36 2.24 10.07
C PRO A 41 0.97 2.96 9.85
N ALA A 42 1.94 2.70 10.73
CA ALA A 42 3.32 3.12 10.51
C ALA A 42 3.60 2.70 9.09
N VAL A 43 3.85 3.69 8.20
CA VAL A 43 4.02 3.57 6.74
C VAL A 43 4.03 2.09 6.37
N SER A 44 2.84 1.54 6.03
CA SER A 44 2.60 0.09 6.02
C SER A 44 3.83 -0.57 5.41
N GLN A 45 4.58 -1.30 6.22
CA GLN A 45 5.86 -1.87 5.82
C GLN A 45 5.62 -2.52 4.46
N ARG A 46 6.20 -1.95 3.39
CA ARG A 46 5.82 -2.32 2.03
C ARG A 46 5.87 -3.84 1.96
N HIS A 47 4.77 -4.48 1.57
CA HIS A 47 4.70 -5.93 1.49
C HIS A 47 5.92 -6.44 0.70
N ARG A 48 6.64 -7.46 1.22
CA ARG A 48 7.92 -7.92 0.66
C ARG A 48 7.93 -9.38 0.25
N ARG A 49 6.77 -10.04 0.26
CA ARG A 49 6.65 -11.46 0.00
C ARG A 49 5.86 -11.69 -1.28
N CYS A 50 6.07 -12.84 -1.92
CA CYS A 50 5.24 -13.31 -3.01
C CYS A 50 4.11 -14.20 -2.47
N ASP A 51 2.87 -13.76 -2.71
CA ASP A 51 1.62 -14.41 -2.31
C ASP A 51 1.02 -15.29 -3.41
N ALA A 52 1.69 -15.42 -4.55
CA ALA A 52 1.27 -16.37 -5.59
C ALA A 52 1.13 -17.79 -5.02
N ARG A 53 0.10 -18.52 -5.46
CA ARG A 53 -0.16 -19.89 -4.99
C ARG A 53 1.08 -20.77 -5.12
N GLU A 54 1.71 -20.70 -6.30
CA GLU A 54 2.99 -21.32 -6.60
C GLU A 54 4.03 -20.23 -6.87
N CYS A 55 5.16 -20.27 -6.15
CA CYS A 55 6.24 -19.32 -6.32
C CYS A 55 7.38 -19.98 -7.10
N LEU A 56 7.74 -19.39 -8.24
CA LEU A 56 8.78 -19.90 -9.13
C LEU A 56 10.17 -19.34 -8.81
N CYS A 57 10.27 -18.38 -7.87
CA CYS A 57 11.53 -17.72 -7.56
C CYS A 57 12.51 -18.70 -6.86
N PRO A 58 13.72 -18.91 -7.42
CA PRO A 58 14.72 -19.78 -6.80
C PRO A 58 15.26 -19.24 -5.47
N GLY A 59 15.22 -17.92 -5.26
CA GLY A 59 15.58 -17.27 -4.00
C GLY A 59 14.48 -17.33 -2.93
N GLY A 60 13.34 -17.95 -3.24
CA GLY A 60 12.20 -18.03 -2.34
C GLY A 60 11.29 -16.81 -2.39
N ARG A 61 10.28 -16.81 -1.52
CA ARG A 61 9.15 -15.86 -1.58
C ARG A 61 9.51 -14.44 -1.14
N GLU A 62 10.53 -14.27 -0.31
CA GLU A 62 10.95 -12.96 0.24
C GLU A 62 12.03 -12.27 -0.61
N GLN A 63 12.65 -13.01 -1.54
CA GLN A 63 13.63 -12.46 -2.46
C GLN A 63 12.91 -11.67 -3.55
N ALA A 64 13.30 -10.41 -3.75
CA ALA A 64 12.78 -9.58 -4.83
C ALA A 64 13.91 -8.80 -5.48
N GLU A 65 13.89 -8.74 -6.80
CA GLU A 65 14.79 -7.88 -7.58
C GLU A 65 14.18 -6.49 -7.73
N ASN A 66 15.02 -5.48 -7.95
CA ASN A 66 14.53 -4.13 -8.25
C ASN A 66 13.82 -4.08 -9.61
N GLN A 67 14.31 -4.85 -10.59
CA GLN A 67 13.78 -4.97 -11.95
C GLN A 67 14.03 -6.39 -12.45
N GLY A 68 13.18 -6.87 -13.36
CA GLY A 68 13.32 -8.18 -13.97
C GLY A 68 12.19 -9.15 -13.63
N PRO A 69 12.38 -10.45 -13.89
CA PRO A 69 11.35 -11.48 -13.69
C PRO A 69 10.96 -11.67 -12.22
N TRP A 70 11.89 -11.41 -11.30
CA TRP A 70 11.70 -11.53 -9.86
C TRP A 70 11.44 -10.18 -9.19
N GLN A 71 11.09 -9.16 -9.97
CA GLN A 71 10.56 -7.92 -9.42
C GLN A 71 9.24 -8.21 -8.70
N LEU A 72 9.12 -7.71 -7.47
CA LEU A 72 7.90 -7.81 -6.70
C LEU A 72 6.92 -6.71 -7.10
N LEU A 73 5.77 -7.12 -7.65
CA LEU A 73 4.64 -6.26 -7.98
C LEU A 73 3.69 -6.24 -6.78
N LEU A 74 3.34 -5.04 -6.32
CA LEU A 74 2.32 -4.85 -5.28
C LEU A 74 0.98 -4.58 -5.92
N CYS A 75 -0.10 -5.03 -5.28
CA CYS A 75 -1.45 -4.75 -5.73
C CYS A 75 -1.65 -3.23 -5.80
N ALA A 76 -2.03 -2.71 -6.97
CA ALA A 76 -2.21 -1.27 -7.18
C ALA A 76 -3.30 -0.67 -6.26
N SER A 77 -4.31 -1.46 -5.92
CA SER A 77 -5.44 -1.04 -5.10
C SER A 77 -5.17 -1.10 -3.58
N CYS A 78 -4.60 -2.18 -3.04
CA CYS A 78 -4.43 -2.34 -1.59
C CYS A 78 -2.98 -2.31 -1.09
N ALA A 79 -1.99 -2.55 -1.95
CA ALA A 79 -0.58 -2.76 -1.61
C ALA A 79 -0.31 -3.78 -0.47
N ALA A 80 -1.31 -4.56 -0.07
CA ALA A 80 -1.25 -5.50 1.04
C ALA A 80 -0.80 -6.91 0.61
N GLU A 81 -0.96 -7.22 -0.68
CA GLU A 81 -0.50 -8.44 -1.32
C GLU A 81 0.54 -8.10 -2.39
N GLY A 82 1.42 -9.05 -2.67
CA GLY A 82 2.44 -8.93 -3.70
C GLY A 82 2.68 -10.23 -4.47
N THR A 83 3.18 -10.12 -5.69
CA THR A 83 3.58 -11.28 -6.51
C THR A 83 4.82 -10.95 -7.31
N HIS A 84 5.67 -11.94 -7.57
CA HIS A 84 6.68 -11.78 -8.60
C HIS A 84 6.02 -11.66 -9.98
N ARG A 85 6.67 -10.94 -10.88
CA ARG A 85 6.20 -10.76 -12.26
C ARG A 85 5.91 -12.10 -12.95
N LEU A 86 6.86 -13.03 -12.91
CA LEU A 86 6.65 -14.37 -13.50
C LEU A 86 5.59 -15.20 -12.78
N CYS A 87 5.44 -15.04 -11.46
CA CYS A 87 4.43 -15.78 -10.69
C CYS A 87 3.00 -15.30 -10.97
N SER A 88 2.84 -14.11 -11.57
CA SER A 88 1.54 -13.53 -11.92
C SER A 88 1.09 -13.75 -13.36
N SER A 89 1.92 -14.41 -14.18
CA SER A 89 1.71 -14.59 -15.63
C SER A 89 1.40 -13.29 -16.38
N LEU A 90 1.86 -12.14 -15.86
CA LEU A 90 1.57 -10.83 -16.43
C LEU A 90 2.59 -10.51 -17.54
N GLU A 91 2.10 -10.36 -18.78
CA GLU A 91 2.98 -10.28 -19.95
C GLU A 91 3.79 -8.95 -20.01
N SER A 92 3.26 -7.79 -19.61
CA SER A 92 4.06 -6.56 -19.38
C SER A 92 3.22 -5.35 -18.93
N THR A 93 3.89 -4.39 -18.27
CA THR A 93 3.56 -2.97 -17.97
C THR A 93 2.23 -2.63 -17.29
N ALA A 94 1.28 -3.56 -17.28
CA ALA A 94 0.04 -3.41 -16.56
C ALA A 94 0.28 -3.38 -15.05
N SER A 95 -0.50 -2.56 -14.36
CA SER A 95 -0.63 -2.65 -12.91
C SER A 95 -1.21 -4.02 -12.55
N TRP A 96 -0.61 -4.69 -11.57
CA TRP A 96 -1.15 -5.93 -11.02
C TRP A 96 -2.15 -5.63 -9.90
N GLU A 97 -3.23 -6.42 -9.84
CA GLU A 97 -4.19 -6.40 -8.75
C GLU A 97 -4.36 -7.82 -8.19
N CYS A 98 -4.45 -7.94 -6.86
CA CYS A 98 -4.74 -9.23 -6.24
C CYS A 98 -6.17 -9.68 -6.53
N SER A 99 -6.48 -10.96 -6.35
CA SER A 99 -7.81 -11.51 -6.62
C SER A 99 -8.93 -10.88 -5.79
N SER A 100 -8.59 -10.28 -4.65
CA SER A 100 -9.54 -9.57 -3.79
C SER A 100 -9.86 -8.16 -4.29
N CYS A 101 -8.93 -7.54 -5.03
CA CYS A 101 -9.07 -6.16 -5.54
C CYS A 101 -9.45 -6.13 -7.01
N ALA A 102 -8.95 -7.08 -7.81
CA ALA A 102 -9.39 -7.29 -9.17
C ALA A 102 -10.89 -7.55 -9.11
N GLY A 103 -11.69 -6.66 -9.70
CA GLY A 103 -13.14 -6.82 -9.77
C GLY A 103 -13.49 -8.19 -10.36
N PRO A 104 -14.72 -8.71 -10.15
CA PRO A 104 -15.12 -10.01 -10.68
C PRO A 104 -14.93 -10.00 -12.19
N ALA A 105 -13.81 -10.57 -12.64
CA ALA A 105 -13.54 -10.75 -14.04
C ALA A 105 -14.57 -11.76 -14.53
N THR A 106 -15.65 -11.26 -15.10
CA THR A 106 -16.49 -12.03 -16.01
C THR A 106 -15.59 -12.40 -17.20
N GLY A 107 -14.88 -13.51 -17.06
CA GLY A 107 -13.93 -14.00 -18.03
C GLY A 107 -13.84 -15.50 -17.90
N LYS A 108 -14.83 -16.20 -18.47
CA LYS A 108 -14.79 -17.63 -18.68
C LYS A 108 -13.48 -17.99 -19.39
N ARG A 109 -12.76 -18.99 -18.89
CA ARG A 109 -12.08 -19.96 -19.76
C ARG A 109 -12.49 -21.35 -19.31
N GLN A 110 -13.47 -21.87 -20.05
CA GLN A 110 -13.66 -23.29 -20.26
C GLN A 110 -12.48 -23.80 -21.08
N SER A 111 -11.85 -24.88 -20.61
CA SER A 111 -11.62 -26.16 -21.32
C SER A 111 -10.63 -26.98 -20.51
#